data_AF-A0A2P6VZM8-F1
#
_entry.id   AF-A0A2P6VZM8-F1
#
_cell.length_a   1.000
_cell.length_b   1.000
_cell.length_c   1.000
_cell.angle_alpha   90.00
_cell.angle_beta   90.00
_cell.angle_gamma   90.00
#
_symmetry.space_group_name_H-M   'P 1'
#
loop_
_entity.id
_entity.type
_entity.pdbx_description
1 polymer ?
#
loop_
_entity_poly.entity_id
_entity_poly.type
_entity_poly.pdbx_seq_one_letter_code
_entity_poly.pdbx_strand_id
1 'polypeptide(L)'
;MSSFHMIGEISDRVYVEGSFALVNENVQSTLVPAGGAVGVEMTFEVSGTYIPVDHSTFRMNKGLVGHIAVDGEANHDVCHPVDES
;
A
#
# COMPACT_ATOMS: atom_id res chain seq x y z
N MET A 1 -1.11 -3.82 17.22
CA MET A 1 -0.22 -3.35 16.14
C MET A 1 -0.80 -3.82 14.82
N SER A 2 -0.91 -2.90 13.86
CA SER A 2 -1.35 -3.22 12.50
C SER A 2 -0.13 -3.48 11.61
N SER A 3 -0.28 -4.35 10.61
CA SER A 3 0.72 -4.58 9.58
C SER A 3 0.20 -4.01 8.26
N PHE A 4 0.35 -2.70 8.05
CA PHE A 4 -0.21 -2.04 6.88
C PHE A 4 0.53 -2.45 5.61
N HIS A 5 -0.21 -2.77 4.56
CA HIS A 5 0.30 -3.16 3.25
C HIS A 5 -0.65 -2.67 2.14
N MET A 6 -0.09 -2.24 1.01
CA MET A 6 -0.84 -1.93 -0.20
C MET A 6 -0.61 -3.04 -1.22
N ILE A 7 -1.65 -3.82 -1.55
CA ILE A 7 -1.52 -4.81 -2.62
C ILE A 7 -1.47 -4.06 -3.95
N GLY A 8 -0.42 -4.34 -4.73
CA GLY A 8 -0.20 -3.76 -6.05
C GLY A 8 0.72 -2.52 -6.05
N GLU A 9 1.21 -2.07 -4.89
CA GLU A 9 2.05 -0.87 -4.80
C GLU A 9 3.13 -0.97 -3.69
N ILE A 10 4.19 -0.19 -3.81
CA ILE A 10 5.22 0.01 -2.76
C ILE A 10 5.07 1.42 -2.17
N SER A 11 5.24 1.57 -0.86
CA SER A 11 5.30 2.92 -0.27
C SER A 11 6.63 3.59 -0.62
N ASP A 12 6.55 4.65 -1.43
CA ASP A 12 7.69 5.53 -1.75
C ASP A 12 8.36 6.02 -0.48
N ARG A 13 7.54 6.48 0.48
CA ARG A 13 7.97 6.91 1.80
C ARG A 13 7.04 6.43 2.90
N VAL A 14 7.65 6.13 4.05
CA VAL A 14 6.95 5.83 5.30
C VAL A 14 7.50 6.72 6.41
N TYR A 15 6.63 7.59 6.92
CA TYR A 15 6.88 8.43 8.09
C TYR A 15 6.65 7.63 9.37
N VAL A 16 7.75 7.22 9.99
CA VAL A 16 7.74 6.31 11.13
C VAL A 16 7.16 7.00 12.36
N GLU A 17 6.30 6.30 13.10
CA GLU A 17 5.61 6.81 14.31
C GLU A 17 4.78 8.10 14.09
N GLY A 18 4.46 8.44 12.85
CA GLY A 18 3.73 9.67 12.50
C GLY A 18 4.60 10.92 12.58
N SER A 19 5.92 10.76 12.66
CA SER A 19 6.90 11.84 12.65
C SER A 19 7.44 12.08 11.25
N PHE A 20 7.62 13.34 10.87
CA PHE A 20 8.30 13.71 9.63
C PHE A 20 9.84 13.64 9.73
N ALA A 21 10.40 13.34 10.92
CA ALA A 21 11.84 13.34 11.14
C ALA A 21 12.53 12.03 10.71
N LEU A 22 11.82 10.89 10.76
CA LEU A 22 12.35 9.60 10.35
C LEU A 22 11.50 9.04 9.20
N VAL A 23 12.13 8.89 8.04
CA VAL A 23 11.50 8.45 6.81
C VAL A 23 12.23 7.23 6.29
N ASN A 24 11.50 6.14 6.07
CA ASN A 24 11.98 4.99 5.32
C ASN A 24 11.47 5.08 3.88
N GLU A 25 12.26 4.63 2.91
CA GLU A 25 11.90 4.65 1.49
C GLU A 25 11.78 3.24 0.92
N ASN A 26 10.95 3.06 -0.10
CA ASN A 26 10.73 1.78 -0.81
C ASN A 26 10.27 0.64 0.11
N VAL A 27 9.25 0.88 0.92
CA VAL A 27 8.77 -0.06 1.95
C VAL A 27 7.49 -0.77 1.49
N GLN A 28 7.51 -2.11 1.43
CA GLN A 28 6.34 -2.90 1.02
C GLN A 28 5.25 -2.99 2.10
N SER A 29 5.65 -3.14 3.37
CA SER A 29 4.75 -3.27 4.51
C SER A 29 5.36 -2.61 5.72
N THR A 30 4.54 -1.92 6.53
CA THR A 30 5.00 -1.24 7.74
C THR A 30 4.13 -1.55 8.95
N LEU A 31 4.72 -1.49 10.12
CA LEU A 31 4.03 -1.75 11.39
C LEU A 31 3.50 -0.44 11.95
N VAL A 32 2.21 -0.42 12.30
CA VAL A 32 1.57 0.70 13.00
C VAL A 32 1.44 0.35 14.48
N PRO A 33 2.27 0.91 15.37
CA PRO A 33 2.27 0.60 16.80
C PRO A 33 0.90 0.87 17.43
N ALA A 34 0.58 0.14 18.50
CA ALA A 34 -0.68 0.36 19.22
C ALA A 34 -0.69 1.78 19.83
N GLY A 35 -1.72 2.56 19.52
CA GLY A 35 -1.81 3.95 19.96
C GLY A 35 -0.92 4.94 19.21
N GLY A 36 -0.18 4.49 18.18
CA GLY A 36 0.61 5.35 17.31
C GLY A 36 0.04 5.46 15.91
N ALA A 37 0.79 6.11 15.03
CA ALA A 37 0.45 6.30 13.63
C ALA A 37 1.69 6.08 12.75
N VAL A 38 1.46 5.96 11.45
CA VAL A 38 2.48 6.12 10.41
C VAL A 38 1.88 6.96 9.30
N GLY A 39 2.70 7.72 8.59
CA GLY A 39 2.31 8.33 7.31
C GLY A 39 2.88 7.50 6.17
N VAL A 40 2.16 7.40 5.05
CA VAL A 40 2.67 6.76 3.82
C VAL A 40 2.48 7.70 2.64
N GLU A 41 3.48 7.79 1.78
CA GLU A 41 3.37 8.38 0.44
C GLU A 41 3.50 7.26 -0.59
N MET A 42 2.63 7.28 -1.59
CA MET A 42 2.55 6.30 -2.65
C MET A 42 2.23 7.03 -3.96
N THR A 43 2.86 6.62 -5.04
CA THR A 43 2.61 7.08 -6.40
C THR A 43 2.07 5.91 -7.20
N PHE A 44 0.83 5.98 -7.65
CA PHE A 44 0.25 4.91 -8.47
C PHE A 44 0.61 5.11 -9.94
N GLU A 45 1.45 4.25 -10.52
CA GLU A 45 1.89 4.43 -11.92
C GLU A 45 0.93 3.87 -12.97
N VAL A 46 0.01 2.99 -12.58
CA VAL A 46 -1.00 2.41 -13.48
C VAL A 46 -2.41 2.56 -12.93
N SER A 47 -3.38 2.74 -13.82
CA SER A 47 -4.81 2.70 -13.46
C SER A 47 -5.19 1.31 -12.93
N GLY A 48 -6.05 1.26 -11.92
CA GLY A 48 -6.47 -0.01 -11.33
C GLY A 48 -7.14 0.13 -9.97
N THR A 49 -7.46 -1.01 -9.36
CA THR A 49 -7.93 -1.04 -7.97
C THR A 49 -6.81 -1.55 -7.06
N TYR A 50 -6.36 -0.70 -6.15
CA TYR A 50 -5.36 -1.02 -5.15
C TYR A 50 -6.05 -1.35 -3.82
N ILE A 51 -5.50 -2.33 -3.09
CA ILE A 51 -6.17 -2.91 -1.93
C ILE A 51 -5.30 -2.69 -0.69
N PRO A 52 -5.54 -1.63 0.11
CA PRO A 52 -4.91 -1.49 1.41
C PRO A 52 -5.45 -2.55 2.39
N VAL A 53 -4.55 -3.23 3.11
CA VAL A 53 -4.88 -4.33 4.03
C VAL A 53 -4.05 -4.30 5.30
N ASP A 54 -4.52 -5.00 6.33
CA ASP A 54 -3.64 -5.53 7.39
C ASP A 54 -3.09 -6.90 6.97
N HIS A 55 -1.78 -7.01 6.77
CA HIS A 55 -1.07 -8.22 6.34
C HIS A 55 -0.99 -9.31 7.43
N SER A 56 -1.64 -9.12 8.59
CA SER A 56 -2.13 -10.26 9.36
C SER A 56 -3.37 -10.80 8.65
N THR A 57 -3.20 -11.46 7.51
CA THR A 57 -4.21 -11.76 6.46
C THR A 57 -5.60 -12.17 6.99
N PHE A 58 -5.67 -12.94 8.07
CA PHE A 58 -6.94 -13.32 8.70
C PHE A 58 -7.81 -12.12 9.16
N ARG A 59 -7.20 -10.97 9.44
CA ARG A 59 -7.92 -9.73 9.80
C ARG A 59 -8.60 -9.06 8.61
N MET A 60 -8.19 -9.37 7.38
CA MET A 60 -8.91 -8.93 6.17
C MET A 60 -10.36 -9.47 6.19
N ASN A 61 -10.54 -10.72 6.60
CA ASN A 61 -11.87 -11.33 6.79
C ASN A 61 -12.69 -10.69 7.92
N LYS A 62 -12.06 -9.86 8.75
CA LYS A 62 -12.69 -9.06 9.81
C LYS A 62 -12.92 -7.60 9.39
N GLY A 63 -12.73 -7.28 8.11
CA GLY A 63 -12.99 -5.96 7.55
C GLY A 63 -11.79 -5.01 7.51
N LEU A 64 -10.57 -5.46 7.83
CA LEU A 64 -9.36 -4.65 7.64
C LEU A 64 -8.86 -4.71 6.18
N VAL A 65 -9.72 -4.27 5.27
CA VAL A 65 -9.49 -4.19 3.82
C VAL A 65 -10.22 -2.96 3.28
N GLY A 66 -9.58 -2.22 2.38
CA GLY A 66 -10.17 -1.13 1.63
C GLY A 66 -9.95 -1.31 0.12
N HIS A 67 -10.52 -0.40 -0.68
CA HIS A 67 -10.32 -0.36 -2.12
C HIS A 67 -10.09 1.08 -2.55
N ILE A 68 -9.03 1.31 -3.32
CA ILE A 68 -8.70 2.59 -3.93
C ILE A 68 -8.81 2.41 -5.44
N ALA A 69 -9.77 3.08 -6.07
CA ALA A 69 -9.89 3.12 -7.52
C ALA A 69 -9.03 4.28 -8.05
N VAL A 70 -8.09 3.97 -8.92
CA VAL A 70 -7.19 4.92 -9.58
C VAL A 70 -7.50 4.91 -11.07
N ASP A 71 -7.94 6.06 -11.58
CA ASP A 71 -8.14 6.29 -13.02
C ASP A 71 -6.86 6.87 -13.65
N GLY A 72 -6.61 6.55 -14.91
CA GLY A 72 -5.44 7.00 -15.65
C GLY A 72 -5.20 6.17 -16.91
N GLU A 73 -4.15 6.51 -17.66
CA GLU A 73 -3.71 5.65 -18.76
C GLU A 73 -2.96 4.42 -18.22
N ALA A 74 -3.09 3.29 -18.92
CA ALA A 74 -2.29 2.12 -18.60
C ALA A 74 -0.83 2.38 -18.99
N ASN A 75 0.08 2.22 -18.04
CA ASN A 75 1.52 2.27 -18.29
C ASN A 75 2.07 0.85 -18.46
N HIS A 76 2.12 0.42 -19.72
CA HIS A 76 2.54 -0.93 -20.08
C HIS A 76 4.02 -1.19 -19.78
N ASP A 77 4.89 -0.17 -19.78
CA ASP A 77 6.30 -0.34 -19.42
C ASP A 77 6.51 -0.77 -17.95
N VAL A 78 5.52 -0.50 -17.08
CA VAL A 78 5.53 -0.86 -15.66
C VAL A 78 4.81 -2.18 -15.43
N CYS A 79 3.61 -2.34 -15.98
CA CYS A 79 2.80 -3.54 -15.81
C CYS A 79 2.08 -3.90 -17.11
N HIS A 80 2.41 -5.09 -17.65
CA HIS A 80 1.70 -5.67 -18.76
C HIS A 80 0.72 -6.73 -18.25
N PRO A 81 -0.56 -6.71 -18.67
CA PRO A 81 -1.44 -7.84 -18.44
C PRO A 81 -0.87 -9.09 -19.11
N VAL A 82 -0.99 -10.24 -18.43
CA VAL A 82 -0.58 -11.51 -19.01
C VAL A 82 -1.68 -11.94 -19.99
N ASP A 83 -1.34 -12.13 -21.26
CA ASP A 83 -2.29 -12.63 -22.26
C ASP A 83 -2.80 -14.01 -21.83
N GLU A 84 -4.12 -14.19 -21.76
CA GLU A 84 -4.70 -15.52 -21.54
C GLU A 84 -4.56 -16.35 -22.81
N SER A 85 -3.82 -17.46 -22.72
CA SER A 85 -3.55 -18.42 -23.81
C SER A 85 -4.75 -19.28 -24.18
#